data_AF-A0A963DB82-F1
#
_entry.id   AF-A0A963DB82-F1
#
_cell.length_a   1.000
_cell.length_b   1.000
_cell.length_c   1.000
_cell.angle_alpha   90.00
_cell.angle_beta   90.00
_cell.angle_gamma   90.00
#
_symmetry.space_group_name_H-M   'P 1'
#
loop_
_entity.id
_entity.type
_entity.pdbx_description
1 polymer ?
#
loop_
_entity_poly.entity_id
_entity_poly.type
_entity_poly.pdbx_seq_one_letter_code
_entity_poly.pdbx_strand_id
1 'polypeptide(L)'
;MMNKSKELQELARRELRLPAPAPSATRAARRLNDHHLRTCAGFYGSNAAAGGGRYFGARVRAGKLEITPDFGETWQIVEDLAGAAFHDHNGRPIYL
;
A
#
# COMPACT_ATOMS: atom_id res chain seq x y z
N MET A 1 -18.10 -17.67 -37.57
CA MET A 1 -18.53 -16.27 -37.35
C MET A 1 -19.05 -16.16 -35.93
N MET A 2 -18.40 -15.36 -35.09
CA MET A 2 -18.84 -15.19 -33.70
C MET A 2 -20.10 -14.32 -33.68
N ASN A 3 -21.10 -14.69 -32.88
CA ASN A 3 -22.35 -13.95 -32.75
C ASN A 3 -22.06 -12.56 -32.14
N LYS A 4 -22.58 -11.50 -32.76
CA LYS A 4 -22.41 -10.08 -32.36
C LYS A 4 -22.79 -9.81 -30.90
N SER A 5 -23.73 -10.60 -30.36
CA SER A 5 -24.10 -10.55 -28.94
C SER A 5 -23.00 -11.04 -27.99
N LYS A 6 -22.17 -11.99 -28.43
CA LYS A 6 -21.02 -12.47 -27.65
C LYS A 6 -19.89 -11.45 -27.63
N GLU A 7 -19.63 -10.74 -28.74
CA GLU A 7 -18.65 -9.65 -28.78
C GLU A 7 -19.04 -8.50 -27.84
N LEU A 8 -20.31 -8.10 -27.83
CA LEU A 8 -20.80 -7.06 -26.93
C LEU A 8 -20.74 -7.48 -25.45
N GLN A 9 -20.99 -8.76 -25.15
CA GLN A 9 -20.85 -9.29 -23.80
C GLN A 9 -19.37 -9.40 -23.36
N GLU A 10 -18.46 -9.73 -24.27
CA GLU A 10 -17.01 -9.77 -24.01
C GLU A 10 -16.45 -8.36 -23.75
N LEU A 11 -16.89 -7.37 -24.53
CA LEU A 11 -16.52 -5.96 -24.36
C LEU A 11 -17.04 -5.40 -23.03
N ALA A 12 -18.31 -5.65 -22.70
CA ALA A 12 -18.88 -5.24 -21.41
C ALA A 12 -18.16 -5.88 -20.21
N ARG A 13 -17.71 -7.15 -20.33
CA ARG A 13 -16.91 -7.82 -19.30
C ARG A 13 -15.51 -7.23 -19.13
N ARG A 14 -14.92 -6.70 -20.21
CA ARG A 14 -13.64 -5.99 -20.15
C ARG A 14 -13.78 -4.61 -19.50
N GLU A 15 -14.89 -3.91 -19.73
CA GLU A 15 -15.14 -2.60 -19.13
C GLU A 15 -15.60 -2.65 -17.66
N LEU A 16 -16.21 -3.75 -17.21
CA LEU A 16 -16.67 -3.92 -15.82
C LEU A 16 -15.60 -4.43 -14.84
N ARG A 17 -14.34 -4.55 -15.27
CA ARG A 17 -13.25 -4.83 -14.33
C ARG A 17 -12.92 -3.54 -13.59
N LEU A 18 -13.77 -3.21 -12.60
CA LEU A 18 -13.51 -2.17 -11.62
C LEU A 18 -12.06 -2.33 -11.14
N PRO A 19 -11.28 -1.23 -11.04
CA PRO A 19 -9.94 -1.32 -10.48
C PRO A 19 -10.05 -2.00 -9.11
N ALA A 20 -9.10 -2.88 -8.79
CA ALA A 20 -9.05 -3.50 -7.47
C ALA A 20 -9.20 -2.38 -6.41
N PRO A 21 -10.00 -2.59 -5.35
CA PRO A 21 -10.24 -1.55 -4.36
C PRO A 21 -8.90 -1.03 -3.87
N ALA A 22 -8.74 0.30 -3.93
CA ALA A 22 -7.50 0.95 -3.53
C ALA A 22 -7.10 0.50 -2.11
N PRO A 23 -5.81 0.30 -1.84
CA PRO A 23 -5.36 -0.07 -0.50
C PRO A 23 -5.87 0.96 0.51
N SER A 24 -6.57 0.48 1.54
CA SER A 24 -7.05 1.33 2.64
C SER A 24 -5.86 1.80 3.47
N ALA A 25 -5.75 3.10 3.75
CA ALA A 25 -4.72 3.65 4.63
C ALA A 25 -4.72 2.96 6.01
N THR A 26 -5.90 2.62 6.53
CA THR A 26 -6.06 1.89 7.79
C THR A 26 -5.50 0.48 7.71
N ARG A 27 -5.76 -0.22 6.59
CA ARG A 27 -5.20 -1.56 6.36
C ARG A 27 -3.68 -1.50 6.23
N ALA A 28 -3.17 -0.52 5.49
CA ALA A 28 -1.73 -0.30 5.33
C ALA A 28 -1.04 -0.05 6.66
N ALA A 29 -1.54 0.92 7.46
CA ALA A 29 -0.97 1.23 8.77
C ALA A 29 -0.96 0.01 9.70
N ARG A 30 -2.07 -0.76 9.74
CA ARG A 30 -2.14 -1.99 10.52
C ARG A 30 -1.06 -2.98 10.09
N ARG A 31 -0.93 -3.26 8.79
CA ARG A 31 0.04 -4.26 8.29
C ARG A 31 1.50 -3.86 8.55
N LEU A 32 1.82 -2.58 8.42
CA LEU A 32 3.16 -2.06 8.71
C LEU A 32 3.49 -2.22 10.20
N ASN A 33 2.55 -1.87 11.08
CA ASN A 33 2.71 -2.03 12.53
C ASN A 33 2.77 -3.51 12.95
N ASP A 34 1.90 -4.36 12.41
CA ASP A 34 1.92 -5.81 12.66
C ASP A 34 3.26 -6.41 12.26
N HIS A 35 3.83 -5.96 11.13
CA HIS A 35 5.16 -6.37 10.71
C HIS A 35 6.24 -5.92 11.70
N HIS A 36 6.22 -4.65 12.10
CA HIS A 36 7.17 -4.09 13.06
C HIS A 36 7.14 -4.86 14.39
N LEU A 37 5.95 -5.08 14.95
CA LEU A 37 5.76 -5.78 16.21
C LEU A 37 6.14 -7.27 16.13
N ARG A 38 5.83 -7.94 15.02
CA ARG A 38 6.15 -9.37 14.84
C ARG A 38 7.65 -9.63 14.71
N THR A 39 8.39 -8.68 14.15
CA THR A 39 9.82 -8.86 13.82
C THR A 39 10.75 -8.08 14.74
N CYS A 40 10.22 -7.17 15.57
CA CYS A 40 10.98 -6.17 16.32
C CYS A 40 11.97 -5.39 15.43
N ALA A 41 11.66 -5.26 14.13
CA ALA A 41 12.50 -4.59 13.14
C ALA A 41 11.71 -3.50 12.41
N GLY A 42 12.40 -2.52 11.87
CA GLY A 42 11.73 -1.48 11.07
C GLY A 42 11.36 -2.02 9.69
N PHE A 43 10.48 -1.30 9.01
CA PHE A 43 10.16 -1.52 7.60
C PHE A 43 10.75 -0.39 6.76
N TYR A 44 10.90 -0.62 5.46
CA TYR A 44 11.62 0.29 4.58
C TYR A 44 10.75 0.73 3.41
N GLY A 45 10.80 2.03 3.09
CA GLY A 45 10.22 2.55 1.85
C GLY A 45 11.06 2.08 0.66
N SER A 46 10.44 1.39 -0.28
CA SER A 46 11.12 0.79 -1.45
C SER A 46 11.14 1.71 -2.67
N ASN A 47 10.38 2.81 -2.65
CA ASN A 47 10.23 3.71 -3.79
C ASN A 47 9.88 5.13 -3.35
N ALA A 48 9.92 6.07 -4.30
CA ALA A 48 9.64 7.48 -4.03
C ALA A 48 8.26 7.73 -3.38
N ALA A 49 7.24 6.93 -3.74
CA ALA A 49 5.90 7.05 -3.18
C ALA A 49 5.84 6.69 -1.68
N ALA A 50 6.65 5.73 -1.23
CA ALA A 50 6.75 5.31 0.17
C ALA A 50 7.78 6.12 0.98
N GLY A 51 8.44 7.09 0.36
CA GLY A 51 9.62 7.75 0.94
C GLY A 51 10.88 6.87 0.88
N GLY A 52 12.00 7.43 1.34
CA GLY A 52 13.28 6.72 1.42
C GLY A 52 13.73 6.59 2.87
N GLY A 53 13.98 5.36 3.33
CA GLY A 53 14.55 5.10 4.64
C GLY A 53 13.86 3.97 5.41
N ARG A 54 14.23 3.87 6.68
CA ARG A 54 13.68 2.92 7.65
C ARG A 54 12.66 3.61 8.55
N TYR A 55 11.57 2.92 8.84
CA TYR A 55 10.45 3.40 9.62
C TYR A 55 10.07 2.40 10.70
N PHE A 56 9.50 2.89 11.80
CA PHE A 56 9.19 2.12 13.00
C PHE A 56 7.73 2.22 13.44
N GLY A 57 6.92 2.98 12.70
CA GLY A 57 5.50 3.09 12.98
C GLY A 57 4.74 3.67 11.82
N ALA A 58 3.46 3.33 11.76
CA ALA A 58 2.51 3.85 10.82
C ALA A 58 1.21 4.24 11.54
N ARG A 59 0.54 5.29 11.08
CA ARG A 59 -0.79 5.69 11.55
C ARG A 59 -1.63 6.22 10.41
N VAL A 60 -2.92 6.41 10.68
CA VAL A 60 -3.81 7.16 9.80
C VAL A 60 -4.17 8.48 10.45
N ARG A 61 -3.99 9.58 9.73
CA ARG A 61 -4.40 10.91 10.15
C ARG A 61 -5.07 11.62 8.98
N ALA A 62 -6.26 12.16 9.21
CA ALA A 62 -7.09 12.79 8.17
C ALA A 62 -7.27 11.91 6.91
N GLY A 63 -7.39 10.59 7.09
CA GLY A 63 -7.55 9.63 6.00
C GLY A 63 -6.28 9.28 5.23
N LYS A 64 -5.14 9.92 5.51
CA LYS A 64 -3.85 9.63 4.90
C LYS A 64 -3.00 8.70 5.76
N LEU A 65 -2.20 7.86 5.11
CA LEU A 65 -1.17 7.07 5.78
C LEU A 65 -0.01 8.01 6.15
N GLU A 66 0.41 7.96 7.41
CA GLU A 66 1.63 8.60 7.89
C GLU A 66 2.58 7.55 8.47
N ILE A 67 3.88 7.72 8.24
CA ILE A 67 4.96 6.82 8.73
C ILE A 67 6.01 7.62 9.50
N THR A 68 6.69 7.00 10.47
CA THR A 68 7.68 7.65 11.32
C THR A 68 9.03 6.94 11.32
N PRO A 69 10.15 7.65 11.10
CA PRO A 69 11.51 7.10 11.22
C PRO A 69 12.06 7.13 12.65
N ASP A 70 11.38 7.81 13.58
CA ASP A 70 11.88 8.21 14.90
C ASP A 70 10.84 7.94 16.00
N PHE A 71 10.11 6.82 15.88
CA PHE A 71 9.16 6.34 16.89
C PHE A 71 8.05 7.34 17.26
N GLY A 72 7.72 8.26 16.34
CA GLY A 72 6.58 9.15 16.42
C GLY A 72 6.93 10.59 16.76
N GLU A 73 8.21 10.95 16.87
CA GLU A 73 8.64 12.34 17.00
C GLU A 73 8.31 13.14 15.73
N THR A 74 8.57 12.56 14.56
CA THR A 74 8.20 13.11 13.25
C THR A 74 7.38 12.13 12.42
N TRP A 75 6.53 12.68 11.56
CA TRP A 75 5.61 11.91 10.72
C TRP A 75 5.68 12.41 9.27
N GLN A 76 5.80 11.46 8.36
CA GLN A 76 5.83 11.69 6.91
C GLN A 76 4.54 11.17 6.30
N ILE A 77 3.91 11.97 5.45
CA ILE A 77 2.70 11.59 4.74
C ILE A 77 3.10 10.75 3.51
N VAL A 78 2.41 9.63 3.30
CA VAL A 78 2.49 8.84 2.07
C VAL A 78 1.42 9.37 1.12
N GLU A 79 1.81 10.25 0.20
CA GLU A 79 0.88 10.95 -0.71
C GLU A 79 0.26 10.02 -1.76
N ASP A 80 1.04 9.06 -2.29
CA ASP A 80 0.57 8.05 -3.22
C ASP A 80 0.58 6.66 -2.58
N LEU A 81 -0.48 6.34 -1.85
CA LEU A 81 -0.62 5.03 -1.21
C LEU A 81 -0.77 3.88 -2.22
N ALA A 82 -1.33 4.14 -3.40
CA ALA A 82 -1.53 3.11 -4.41
C ALA A 82 -0.21 2.69 -5.07
N GLY A 83 0.71 3.65 -5.23
CA GLY A 83 2.07 3.42 -5.73
C GLY A 83 3.09 3.05 -4.66
N ALA A 84 2.79 3.25 -3.37
CA ALA A 84 3.73 2.98 -2.28
C ALA A 84 4.12 1.49 -2.17
N ALA A 85 5.43 1.23 -2.06
CA ALA A 85 5.97 -0.10 -1.86
C ALA A 85 6.87 -0.14 -0.62
N PHE A 86 6.72 -1.19 0.19
CA PHE A 86 7.50 -1.39 1.42
C PHE A 86 8.15 -2.76 1.45
N HIS A 87 9.30 -2.87 2.14
CA HIS A 87 9.98 -4.14 2.39
C HIS A 87 10.43 -4.29 3.85
N ASP A 88 10.69 -5.53 4.26
CA ASP A 88 11.29 -5.85 5.54
C ASP A 88 12.82 -5.77 5.51
N HIS A 89 13.46 -5.96 6.67
CA HIS A 89 14.93 -5.96 6.77
C HIS A 89 15.64 -7.05 5.95
N ASN A 90 14.92 -8.03 5.42
CA ASN A 90 15.44 -9.07 4.52
C ASN A 90 15.11 -8.79 3.04
N GLY A 91 14.57 -7.61 2.72
CA GLY A 91 14.18 -7.24 1.36
C GLY A 91 12.87 -7.87 0.88
N ARG A 92 12.09 -8.53 1.76
CA ARG A 92 10.82 -9.15 1.37
C ARG A 92 9.70 -8.10 1.33
N PRO A 93 8.82 -8.13 0.33
CA PRO A 93 7.75 -7.15 0.21
C PRO A 93 6.74 -7.26 1.36
N ILE A 94 6.29 -6.10 1.86
CA ILE A 94 5.17 -5.99 2.80
C ILE A 94 3.95 -5.52 2.01
N TYR A 95 3.02 -6.43 1.75
CA TYR A 95 1.79 -6.12 1.00
C TYR A 95 0.82 -5.34 1.88
N LEU A 96 0.36 -4.17 1.43
CA LEU A 96 -0.60 -3.32 2.13
C LEU A 96 -2.04 -3.87 2.12
#